data_AF-A0A2D9QNM1-F1
#
_entry.id   AF-A0A2D9QNM1-F1
#
_cell.length_a   1.000
_cell.length_b   1.000
_cell.length_c   1.000
_cell.angle_alpha   90.00
_cell.angle_beta   90.00
_cell.angle_gamma   90.00
#
_symmetry.space_group_name_H-M   'P 1'
#
loop_
_entity.id
_entity.type
_entity.pdbx_description
1 polymer ?
#
loop_
_entity_poly.entity_id
_entity_poly.type
_entity_poly.pdbx_seq_one_letter_code
_entity_poly.pdbx_strand_id
1 'polypeptide(L)'
;MAVKSSTKKRLIELGIPEDHAHKLADDANLDTIKRMSREQVAKKVGLDEGVSELEHIMGVISEHVGSRKRSKSNRITISRKALLDEDIPTGDYRFNVLNHVLVPHHELVPIEDEAQILEPWGLRTDDAFGKDRLAKELLPKILITDPAIQVIKEIEESENDELPAGWLANRVVKVVRYSRSAGQSVAFRLIVESA
;
A
#
# COMPACT_ATOMS: atom_id res chain seq x y z
N MET A 1 3.62 47.88 -26.85
CA MET A 1 2.71 48.53 -25.87
C MET A 1 2.16 47.47 -24.93
N ALA A 2 2.01 47.80 -23.65
CA ALA A 2 2.11 46.86 -22.53
C ALA A 2 0.90 45.91 -22.36
N VAL A 3 1.14 44.60 -22.42
CA VAL A 3 0.19 43.58 -21.94
C VAL A 3 0.81 42.91 -20.71
N LYS A 4 0.55 43.46 -19.51
CA LYS A 4 1.17 42.99 -18.25
C LYS A 4 0.27 42.08 -17.39
N SER A 5 -0.77 41.48 -17.97
CA SER A 5 -1.60 40.47 -17.27
C SER A 5 -1.66 39.18 -18.09
N SER A 6 -1.08 38.10 -17.54
CA SER A 6 -1.16 36.75 -18.09
C SER A 6 -2.61 36.26 -18.22
N THR A 7 -3.48 36.72 -17.34
CA THR A 7 -4.93 36.46 -17.38
C THR A 7 -5.59 37.15 -18.57
N LYS A 8 -5.30 38.44 -18.81
CA LYS A 8 -5.84 39.19 -19.96
C LYS A 8 -5.51 38.50 -21.28
N LYS A 9 -4.23 38.15 -21.47
CA LYS A 9 -3.76 37.45 -22.69
C LYS A 9 -4.51 36.13 -22.90
N ARG A 10 -4.72 35.38 -21.82
CA ARG A 10 -5.40 34.08 -21.88
C ARG A 10 -6.90 34.20 -22.18
N LEU A 11 -7.58 35.25 -21.71
CA LEU A 11 -8.98 35.49 -22.06
C LEU A 11 -9.16 35.88 -23.53
N ILE A 12 -8.22 36.66 -24.08
CA ILE A 12 -8.20 37.01 -25.51
C ILE A 12 -7.96 35.76 -26.37
N GLU A 13 -7.01 34.90 -25.98
CA GLU A 13 -6.77 33.61 -26.66
C GLU A 13 -7.99 32.67 -26.62
N LEU A 14 -8.85 32.79 -25.61
CA LEU A 14 -10.09 32.02 -25.49
C LEU A 14 -11.24 32.61 -26.32
N GLY A 15 -11.04 33.76 -26.99
CA GLY A 15 -12.03 34.36 -27.88
C GLY A 15 -12.86 35.49 -27.26
N ILE A 16 -12.50 35.98 -26.06
CA ILE A 16 -13.19 37.13 -25.45
C ILE A 16 -12.63 38.44 -26.03
N PRO A 17 -13.48 39.41 -26.45
CA PRO A 17 -13.03 40.71 -26.95
C PRO A 17 -12.10 41.44 -25.97
N GLU A 18 -11.13 42.20 -26.49
CA GLU A 18 -10.06 42.81 -25.69
C GLU A 18 -10.59 43.74 -24.59
N ASP A 19 -11.66 44.49 -24.88
CA ASP A 19 -12.28 45.44 -23.94
C ASP A 19 -12.92 44.74 -22.73
N HIS A 20 -13.54 43.58 -22.96
CA HIS A 20 -14.17 42.78 -21.91
C HIS A 20 -13.12 41.96 -21.14
N ALA A 21 -12.10 41.45 -21.84
CA ALA A 21 -10.98 40.75 -21.22
C ALA A 21 -10.18 41.64 -20.28
N HIS A 22 -10.05 42.94 -20.58
CA HIS A 22 -9.44 43.92 -19.67
C HIS A 22 -10.25 44.04 -18.37
N LYS A 23 -11.54 44.37 -18.48
CA LYS A 23 -12.44 44.56 -17.33
C LYS A 23 -12.58 43.31 -16.45
N LEU A 24 -12.52 42.12 -17.05
CA LEU A 24 -12.56 40.85 -16.31
C LEU A 24 -11.25 40.56 -15.57
N ALA A 25 -10.11 40.95 -16.14
CA ALA A 25 -8.78 40.64 -15.63
C ALA A 25 -8.18 41.71 -14.70
N ASP A 26 -8.83 42.87 -14.54
CA ASP A 26 -8.32 43.98 -13.72
C ASP A 26 -8.10 43.58 -12.25
N ASP A 27 -9.06 42.85 -11.65
CA ASP A 27 -9.00 42.44 -10.22
C ASP A 27 -9.25 40.94 -10.00
N ALA A 28 -9.14 40.08 -11.02
CA ALA A 28 -9.38 38.65 -10.88
C ALA A 28 -8.40 37.77 -11.64
N ASN A 29 -8.02 36.65 -11.00
CA ASN A 29 -7.32 35.57 -11.67
C ASN A 29 -8.31 34.68 -12.45
N LEU A 30 -7.78 33.85 -13.35
CA LEU A 30 -8.61 32.99 -14.21
C LEU A 30 -9.51 32.02 -13.41
N ASP A 31 -9.05 31.52 -12.26
CA ASP A 31 -9.82 30.58 -11.44
C ASP A 31 -10.98 31.26 -10.71
N THR A 32 -10.80 32.51 -10.29
CA THR A 32 -11.85 33.37 -9.74
C THR A 32 -12.88 33.66 -10.82
N ILE A 33 -12.45 34.06 -12.02
CA ILE A 33 -13.35 34.34 -13.18
C ILE A 33 -14.21 33.12 -13.52
N LYS A 34 -13.63 31.92 -13.51
CA LYS A 34 -14.33 30.65 -13.76
C LYS A 34 -15.38 30.28 -12.72
N ARG A 35 -15.33 30.87 -11.52
CA ARG A 35 -16.26 30.62 -10.42
C ARG A 35 -17.29 31.74 -10.25
N MET A 36 -17.21 32.80 -11.06
CA MET A 36 -18.16 33.92 -10.99
C MET A 36 -19.52 33.50 -11.53
N SER A 37 -20.59 33.96 -10.90
CA SER A 37 -21.96 33.78 -11.40
C SER A 37 -22.23 34.74 -12.58
N ARG A 38 -23.29 34.45 -13.36
CA ARG A 38 -23.73 35.28 -14.50
C ARG A 38 -23.87 36.75 -14.13
N GLU A 39 -24.48 37.04 -12.97
CA GLU A 39 -24.69 38.39 -12.43
C GLU A 39 -23.36 39.11 -12.14
N GLN A 40 -22.38 38.39 -11.61
CA GLN A 40 -21.07 38.94 -11.28
C GLN A 40 -20.23 39.25 -12.53
N VAL A 41 -20.34 38.41 -13.56
CA VAL A 41 -19.71 38.65 -14.87
C VAL A 41 -20.37 39.84 -15.56
N ALA A 42 -21.70 39.90 -15.58
CA ALA A 42 -22.47 41.02 -16.14
C ALA A 42 -22.07 42.36 -15.50
N LYS A 43 -22.01 42.41 -14.16
CA LYS A 43 -21.62 43.60 -13.40
C LYS A 43 -20.20 44.08 -13.69
N LYS A 44 -19.26 43.16 -13.94
CA LYS A 44 -17.86 43.51 -14.27
C LYS A 44 -17.69 43.99 -15.70
N VAL A 45 -18.39 43.36 -16.64
CA VAL A 45 -18.28 43.69 -18.06
C VAL A 45 -19.11 44.95 -18.39
N GLY A 46 -20.12 45.24 -17.57
CA GLY A 46 -21.04 46.37 -17.73
C GLY A 46 -22.11 46.10 -18.79
N LEU A 47 -22.56 44.84 -18.88
CA LEU A 47 -23.59 44.39 -19.83
C LEU A 47 -24.87 44.02 -19.08
N ASP A 48 -26.02 44.30 -19.70
CA ASP A 48 -27.32 43.86 -19.19
C ASP A 48 -27.51 42.35 -19.35
N GLU A 49 -28.32 41.74 -18.48
CA GLU A 49 -28.43 40.28 -18.34
C GLU A 49 -28.95 39.55 -19.59
N GLY A 50 -29.50 40.27 -20.58
CA GLY A 50 -30.10 39.73 -21.81
C GLY A 50 -29.27 39.87 -23.08
N VAL A 51 -28.02 40.34 -23.01
CA VAL A 51 -27.20 40.56 -24.22
C VAL A 51 -26.53 39.26 -24.66
N SER A 52 -26.62 38.93 -25.97
CA SER A 52 -26.00 37.74 -26.59
C SER A 52 -24.48 37.63 -26.33
N GLU A 53 -23.82 38.77 -26.07
CA GLU A 53 -22.40 38.87 -25.75
C GLU A 53 -22.07 38.28 -24.37
N LEU A 54 -22.97 38.42 -23.39
CA LEU A 54 -22.80 37.84 -22.06
C LEU A 54 -22.90 36.31 -22.11
N GLU A 55 -23.83 35.78 -22.92
CA GLU A 55 -23.96 34.34 -23.15
C GLU A 55 -22.73 33.76 -23.85
N HIS A 56 -22.17 34.49 -24.82
CA HIS A 56 -20.93 34.11 -25.48
C HIS A 56 -19.75 34.03 -24.49
N ILE A 57 -19.57 35.05 -23.64
CA ILE A 57 -18.51 35.07 -22.61
C ILE A 57 -18.68 33.92 -21.61
N MET A 58 -19.91 33.66 -21.15
CA MET A 58 -20.21 32.56 -20.23
C MET A 58 -20.01 31.18 -20.88
N GLY A 59 -20.36 31.05 -22.17
CA GLY A 59 -20.12 29.85 -22.96
C GLY A 59 -18.62 29.51 -23.02
N VAL A 60 -17.81 30.49 -23.40
CA VAL A 60 -16.33 30.35 -23.47
C VAL A 60 -15.72 30.01 -22.11
N ILE A 61 -16.19 30.65 -21.02
CA ILE A 61 -15.68 30.37 -19.67
C ILE A 61 -16.05 28.95 -19.22
N SER A 62 -17.30 28.55 -19.43
CA SER A 62 -17.85 27.25 -18.98
C SER A 62 -17.25 26.05 -19.74
N GLU A 63 -17.07 26.17 -21.05
CA GLU A 63 -16.43 25.16 -21.89
C GLU A 63 -15.00 24.84 -21.40
N HIS A 64 -14.28 25.85 -20.92
CA HIS A 64 -12.93 25.69 -20.42
C HIS A 64 -12.83 25.32 -18.92
N VAL A 65 -13.95 25.22 -18.20
CA VAL A 65 -14.02 24.70 -16.82
C VAL A 65 -13.97 23.17 -16.80
N GLY A 66 -14.50 22.51 -17.83
CA GLY A 66 -14.53 21.04 -17.94
C GLY A 66 -13.23 20.37 -18.39
N SER A 67 -12.35 21.10 -19.10
CA SER A 67 -11.24 20.49 -19.86
C SER A 67 -10.04 20.00 -19.02
N ARG A 68 -9.87 20.40 -17.75
CA ARG A 68 -8.64 20.07 -16.99
C ARG A 68 -8.82 19.68 -15.52
N LYS A 69 -9.88 18.94 -15.18
CA LYS A 69 -9.75 18.02 -14.02
C LYS A 69 -8.95 16.79 -14.46
N ARG A 70 -7.62 16.94 -14.62
CA ARG A 70 -6.75 15.77 -14.45
C ARG A 70 -7.00 15.31 -13.02
N SER A 71 -7.61 14.12 -12.87
CA SER A 71 -7.62 13.41 -11.59
C SER A 71 -6.20 13.49 -11.03
N LYS A 72 -6.03 14.03 -9.82
CA LYS A 72 -4.76 13.90 -9.12
C LYS A 72 -4.54 12.40 -8.96
N SER A 73 -3.74 11.82 -9.85
CA SER A 73 -3.11 10.53 -9.60
C SER A 73 -2.27 10.76 -8.35
N ASN A 74 -2.81 10.39 -7.20
CA ASN A 74 -1.99 10.16 -6.04
C ASN A 74 -0.96 9.15 -6.52
N ARG A 75 0.32 9.53 -6.48
CA ARG A 75 1.40 8.58 -6.70
C ARG A 75 1.33 7.60 -5.54
N ILE A 76 0.54 6.54 -5.70
CA ILE A 76 0.53 5.40 -4.81
C ILE A 76 1.91 4.78 -5.01
N THR A 77 2.80 4.99 -4.05
CA THR A 77 4.03 4.20 -3.96
C THR A 77 3.58 2.78 -3.60
N ILE A 78 3.23 1.99 -4.61
CA ILE A 78 2.95 0.57 -4.42
C ILE A 78 4.29 -0.03 -3.95
N SER A 79 4.30 -0.53 -2.72
CA SER A 79 5.47 -1.19 -2.17
C SER A 79 5.74 -2.44 -3.02
N ARG A 80 7.01 -2.82 -3.20
CA ARG A 80 7.37 -4.05 -3.92
C ARG A 80 6.61 -5.28 -3.37
N LYS A 81 6.30 -5.26 -2.07
CA LYS A 81 5.52 -6.29 -1.39
C LYS A 81 4.08 -6.37 -1.90
N ALA A 82 3.40 -5.25 -2.07
CA ALA A 82 2.04 -5.22 -2.60
C ALA A 82 1.96 -5.75 -4.05
N LEU A 83 2.98 -5.48 -4.88
CA LEU A 83 3.05 -6.07 -6.24
C LEU A 83 3.22 -7.60 -6.21
N LEU A 84 3.98 -8.13 -5.24
CA LEU A 84 4.17 -9.57 -5.09
C LEU A 84 2.93 -10.26 -4.52
N ASP A 85 2.19 -9.57 -3.64
CA ASP A 85 0.94 -10.06 -3.08
C ASP A 85 -0.21 -10.05 -4.13
N GLU A 86 -0.18 -9.11 -5.09
CA GLU A 86 -1.11 -9.06 -6.23
C GLU A 86 -0.94 -10.22 -7.23
N ASP A 87 0.26 -10.79 -7.33
CA ASP A 87 0.58 -11.91 -8.22
C ASP A 87 0.18 -13.29 -7.65
N ILE A 88 -0.28 -13.36 -6.40
CA ILE A 88 -0.75 -14.62 -5.80
C ILE A 88 -2.16 -14.92 -6.32
N PRO A 89 -2.37 -15.99 -7.10
CA PRO A 89 -3.69 -16.34 -7.59
C PRO A 89 -4.62 -16.63 -6.41
N THR A 90 -5.57 -15.72 -6.16
CA THR A 90 -6.65 -15.93 -5.18
C THR A 90 -7.67 -16.87 -5.79
N GLY A 91 -7.44 -18.17 -5.66
CA GLY A 91 -8.46 -19.16 -6.02
C GLY A 91 -9.72 -18.97 -5.17
N ASP A 92 -10.89 -19.29 -5.75
CA ASP A 92 -12.19 -19.21 -5.05
C ASP A 92 -12.27 -20.11 -3.81
N TYR A 93 -11.36 -21.09 -3.68
CA TYR A 93 -11.27 -22.02 -2.56
C TYR A 93 -9.89 -21.93 -1.89
N ARG A 94 -9.85 -21.46 -0.64
CA ARG A 94 -8.67 -21.57 0.23
C ARG A 94 -8.55 -23.01 0.72
N PHE A 95 -7.49 -23.71 0.32
CA PHE A 95 -7.15 -25.03 0.83
C PHE A 95 -6.06 -24.91 1.89
N ASN A 96 -6.29 -25.53 3.06
CA ASN A 96 -5.27 -25.61 4.10
C ASN A 96 -4.18 -26.62 3.70
N VAL A 97 -2.99 -26.10 3.41
CA VAL A 97 -1.81 -26.87 2.96
C VAL A 97 -1.40 -27.95 3.96
N LEU A 98 -1.62 -27.75 5.27
CA LEU A 98 -1.28 -28.72 6.31
C LEU A 98 -2.13 -30.01 6.21
N ASN A 99 -3.27 -29.98 5.54
CA ASN A 99 -4.11 -31.16 5.32
C ASN A 99 -3.64 -32.02 4.14
N HIS A 100 -2.59 -31.60 3.41
CA HIS A 100 -2.10 -32.34 2.26
C HIS A 100 -1.23 -33.54 2.68
N VAL A 101 -1.42 -34.69 2.04
CA VAL A 101 -0.71 -35.96 2.36
C VAL A 101 0.82 -35.84 2.31
N LEU A 102 1.35 -35.00 1.40
CA LEU A 102 2.80 -34.80 1.25
C LEU A 102 3.38 -33.83 2.30
N VAL A 103 2.54 -33.01 2.92
CA VAL A 103 3.00 -31.97 3.85
C VAL A 103 3.08 -32.60 5.24
N PRO A 104 4.27 -32.64 5.86
CA PRO A 104 4.40 -33.15 7.21
C PRO A 104 3.71 -32.21 8.21
N HIS A 105 3.44 -32.71 9.41
CA HIS A 105 2.84 -31.90 10.45
C HIS A 105 3.86 -30.91 11.02
N HIS A 106 3.48 -29.64 11.14
CA HIS A 106 4.31 -28.56 11.65
C HIS A 106 3.66 -28.00 12.92
N GLU A 107 4.46 -27.86 13.97
CA GLU A 107 4.04 -27.38 15.30
C GLU A 107 5.03 -26.31 15.78
N LEU A 108 4.53 -25.21 16.34
CA LEU A 108 5.38 -24.20 16.96
C LEU A 108 5.87 -24.68 18.32
N VAL A 109 7.17 -24.59 18.56
CA VAL A 109 7.74 -24.88 19.86
C VAL A 109 7.53 -23.65 20.77
N PRO A 110 6.99 -23.80 21.99
CA PRO A 110 6.91 -22.73 22.97
C PRO A 110 8.31 -22.21 23.34
N ILE A 111 8.47 -20.89 23.46
CA ILE A 111 9.79 -20.26 23.71
C ILE A 111 10.43 -20.79 25.01
N GLU A 112 9.62 -21.08 26.02
CA GLU A 112 10.06 -21.59 27.32
C GLU A 112 10.66 -23.00 27.20
N ASP A 113 10.12 -23.82 26.31
CA ASP A 113 10.50 -25.22 26.14
C ASP A 113 11.62 -25.43 25.11
N GLU A 114 11.92 -24.42 24.29
CA GLU A 114 12.92 -24.52 23.21
C GLU A 114 14.28 -25.00 23.72
N ALA A 115 14.75 -24.49 24.87
CA ALA A 115 16.05 -24.85 25.43
C ALA A 115 16.10 -26.31 25.92
N GLN A 116 15.00 -26.79 26.51
CA GLN A 116 14.90 -28.17 26.99
C GLN A 116 14.75 -29.15 25.84
N ILE A 117 13.87 -28.85 24.87
CA ILE A 117 13.64 -29.71 23.72
C ILE A 117 14.90 -29.82 22.88
N LEU A 118 15.63 -28.72 22.68
CA LEU A 118 16.83 -28.70 21.84
C LEU A 118 18.12 -29.13 22.56
N GLU A 119 18.04 -29.51 23.83
CA GLU A 119 19.17 -30.00 24.63
C GLU A 119 19.95 -31.15 23.96
N PRO A 120 19.30 -32.16 23.34
CA PRO A 120 20.02 -33.29 22.74
C PRO A 120 20.96 -32.91 21.58
N TRP A 121 20.74 -31.75 20.95
CA TRP A 121 21.58 -31.26 19.85
C TRP A 121 22.78 -30.43 20.32
N GLY A 122 22.90 -30.16 21.62
CA GLY A 122 24.07 -29.45 22.16
C GLY A 122 24.21 -28.02 21.63
N LEU A 123 23.10 -27.31 21.39
CA LEU A 123 23.08 -25.97 20.80
C LEU A 123 23.34 -24.84 21.81
N ARG A 124 23.71 -25.15 23.05
CA ARG A 124 24.03 -24.14 24.07
C ARG A 124 25.44 -23.63 23.84
N THR A 125 25.59 -22.33 23.67
CA THR A 125 26.90 -21.70 23.48
C THR A 125 26.98 -20.45 24.36
N ASP A 126 28.19 -20.08 24.75
CA ASP A 126 28.41 -18.82 25.44
C ASP A 126 28.42 -17.65 24.45
N ASP A 127 27.77 -16.55 24.80
CA ASP A 127 27.89 -15.30 24.08
C ASP A 127 29.25 -14.62 24.34
N ALA A 128 29.57 -13.55 23.60
CA ALA A 128 30.79 -12.76 23.79
C ALA A 128 30.94 -12.19 25.22
N PHE A 129 29.83 -12.11 25.97
CA PHE A 129 29.77 -11.65 27.35
C PHE A 129 29.68 -12.79 28.39
N GLY A 130 29.85 -14.06 27.97
CA GLY A 130 29.82 -15.23 28.87
C GLY A 130 28.42 -15.61 29.37
N LYS A 131 27.37 -15.20 28.64
CA LYS A 131 25.98 -15.58 28.96
C LYS A 131 25.58 -16.79 28.12
N ASP A 132 24.96 -17.80 28.74
CA ASP A 132 24.40 -18.97 28.07
C ASP A 132 23.32 -18.53 27.07
N ARG A 133 23.52 -18.84 25.79
CA ARG A 133 22.58 -18.58 24.71
C ARG A 133 22.33 -19.84 23.90
N LEU A 134 21.10 -19.99 23.42
CA LEU A 134 20.73 -21.05 22.49
C LEU A 134 21.11 -20.63 21.06
N ALA A 135 22.03 -21.35 20.43
CA ALA A 135 22.51 -21.12 19.07
C ALA A 135 21.51 -21.61 18.02
N LYS A 136 20.32 -20.99 17.99
CA LYS A 136 19.22 -21.33 17.06
C LYS A 136 19.63 -21.20 15.59
N GLU A 137 20.59 -20.33 15.30
CA GLU A 137 21.12 -20.06 13.95
C GLU A 137 21.74 -21.29 13.26
N LEU A 138 22.11 -22.32 14.03
CA LEU A 138 22.65 -23.58 13.51
C LEU A 138 21.55 -24.53 13.00
N LEU A 139 20.28 -24.27 13.32
CA LEU A 139 19.17 -25.08 12.84
C LEU A 139 18.92 -24.83 11.35
N PRO A 140 18.45 -25.85 10.60
CA PRO A 140 17.99 -25.66 9.23
C PRO A 140 16.92 -24.57 9.15
N LYS A 141 17.04 -23.69 8.15
CA LYS A 141 16.17 -22.51 8.02
C LYS A 141 14.91 -22.84 7.23
N ILE A 142 13.80 -22.20 7.60
CA ILE A 142 12.54 -22.15 6.83
C ILE A 142 12.11 -20.70 6.68
N LEU A 143 11.65 -20.32 5.49
CA LEU A 143 11.23 -18.94 5.24
C LEU A 143 9.87 -18.67 5.86
N ILE A 144 9.67 -17.46 6.36
CA ILE A 144 8.37 -16.99 6.85
C ILE A 144 7.31 -17.04 5.75
N THR A 145 7.70 -16.89 4.48
CA THR A 145 6.80 -16.96 3.31
C THR A 145 6.41 -18.37 2.91
N ASP A 146 6.90 -19.40 3.61
CA ASP A 146 6.49 -20.79 3.36
C ASP A 146 4.98 -20.98 3.64
N PRO A 147 4.22 -21.65 2.76
CA PRO A 147 2.78 -21.82 2.94
C PRO A 147 2.38 -22.50 4.25
N ALA A 148 3.15 -23.47 4.75
CA ALA A 148 2.85 -24.15 6.01
C ALA A 148 3.00 -23.19 7.20
N ILE A 149 4.00 -22.32 7.16
CA ILE A 149 4.25 -21.31 8.19
C ILE A 149 3.19 -20.20 8.13
N GLN A 150 2.77 -19.79 6.93
CA GLN A 150 1.67 -18.82 6.76
C GLN A 150 0.35 -19.33 7.32
N VAL A 151 0.03 -20.61 7.13
CA VAL A 151 -1.18 -21.21 7.73
C VAL A 151 -1.11 -21.19 9.25
N ILE A 152 0.03 -21.59 9.84
CA ILE A 152 0.21 -21.54 11.30
C ILE A 152 0.05 -20.11 11.82
N LYS A 153 0.64 -19.15 11.11
CA LYS A 153 0.52 -17.73 11.44
C LYS A 153 -0.94 -17.27 11.42
N GLU A 154 -1.70 -17.60 10.38
CA GLU A 154 -3.11 -17.24 10.23
C GLU A 154 -3.97 -17.85 11.35
N ILE A 155 -3.70 -19.11 11.73
CA ILE A 155 -4.40 -19.78 12.83
C ILE A 155 -4.10 -19.06 14.16
N GLU A 156 -2.83 -18.83 14.49
CA GLU A 156 -2.46 -18.20 15.76
C GLU A 156 -2.96 -16.74 15.85
N GLU A 157 -2.87 -15.98 14.76
CA GLU A 157 -3.40 -14.60 14.72
C GLU A 157 -4.94 -14.58 14.79
N SER A 158 -5.63 -15.63 14.36
CA SER A 158 -7.09 -15.75 14.54
C SER A 158 -7.51 -16.06 15.98
N GLU A 159 -6.62 -16.70 16.76
CA GLU A 159 -6.85 -17.01 18.17
C GLU A 159 -6.42 -15.86 19.08
N ASN A 160 -5.40 -15.09 18.68
CA ASN A 160 -4.82 -14.01 19.47
C ASN A 160 -4.53 -12.75 18.63
N ASP A 161 -5.39 -11.74 18.77
CA ASP A 161 -5.28 -10.45 18.09
C ASP A 161 -4.17 -9.53 18.64
N GLU A 162 -3.54 -9.87 19.78
CA GLU A 162 -2.57 -9.00 20.47
C GLU A 162 -1.09 -9.31 20.14
N LEU A 163 -0.84 -10.14 19.13
CA LEU A 163 0.53 -10.55 18.80
C LEU A 163 1.35 -9.38 18.21
N PRO A 164 2.60 -9.16 18.68
CA PRO A 164 3.43 -8.08 18.17
C PRO A 164 3.86 -8.33 16.72
N ALA A 165 4.13 -7.24 15.99
CA ALA A 165 4.63 -7.35 14.62
C ALA A 165 5.94 -8.15 14.57
N GLY A 166 5.98 -9.19 13.72
CA GLY A 166 7.17 -10.04 13.55
C GLY A 166 7.39 -11.08 14.66
N TRP A 167 6.38 -11.37 15.50
CA TRP A 167 6.45 -12.35 16.59
C TRP A 167 6.95 -13.75 16.17
N LEU A 168 6.75 -14.11 14.91
CA LEU A 168 7.07 -15.41 14.34
C LEU A 168 8.55 -15.53 13.95
N ALA A 169 9.27 -14.42 13.81
CA ALA A 169 10.70 -14.44 13.47
C ALA A 169 11.53 -15.04 14.61
N ASN A 170 12.56 -15.82 14.27
CA ASN A 170 13.44 -16.52 15.23
C ASN A 170 12.76 -17.55 16.15
N ARG A 171 11.52 -17.94 15.83
CA ARG A 171 10.82 -19.07 16.46
C ARG A 171 11.28 -20.38 15.85
N VAL A 172 11.21 -21.45 16.65
CA VAL A 172 11.52 -22.81 16.20
C VAL A 172 10.23 -23.55 15.87
N VAL A 173 10.24 -24.22 14.71
CA VAL A 173 9.16 -25.12 14.27
C VAL A 173 9.64 -26.55 14.35
N LYS A 174 8.81 -27.39 14.95
CA LYS A 174 8.95 -28.84 15.01
C LYS A 174 8.20 -29.45 13.84
N VAL A 175 8.91 -30.23 13.04
CA VAL A 175 8.40 -30.93 11.86
C VAL A 175 8.33 -32.41 12.17
N VAL A 176 7.12 -32.95 12.23
CA VAL A 176 6.86 -34.38 12.48
C VAL A 176 6.45 -35.02 11.16
N ARG A 177 7.30 -35.92 10.66
CA ARG A 177 7.06 -36.66 9.41
C ARG A 177 6.95 -38.15 9.67
N TYR A 178 6.11 -38.81 8.90
CA TYR A 178 6.09 -40.27 8.84
C TYR A 178 7.41 -40.78 8.25
N SER A 179 8.03 -41.77 8.90
CA SER A 179 9.24 -42.42 8.44
C SER A 179 9.00 -43.91 8.33
N ARG A 180 9.35 -44.51 7.19
CA ARG A 180 9.19 -45.96 6.97
C ARG A 180 10.05 -46.81 7.91
N SER A 181 11.22 -46.31 8.31
CA SER A 181 12.15 -47.06 9.16
C SER A 181 11.90 -46.83 10.65
N ALA A 182 11.69 -45.58 11.05
CA ALA A 182 11.56 -45.19 12.46
C ALA A 182 10.10 -45.04 12.92
N GLY A 183 9.12 -45.21 12.02
CA GLY A 183 7.71 -44.88 12.25
C GLY A 183 7.48 -43.37 12.16
N GLN A 184 8.19 -42.59 12.96
CA GLN A 184 8.15 -41.12 12.96
C GLN A 184 9.56 -40.53 13.02
N SER A 185 9.74 -39.40 12.36
CA SER A 185 10.96 -38.61 12.40
C SER A 185 10.60 -37.18 12.77
N VAL A 186 11.27 -36.66 13.79
CA VAL A 186 11.11 -35.28 14.25
C VAL A 186 12.33 -34.49 13.81
N ALA A 187 12.10 -33.31 13.26
CA ALA A 187 13.15 -32.36 12.90
C ALA A 187 12.77 -30.96 13.38
N PHE A 188 13.76 -30.11 13.64
CA PHE A 188 13.55 -28.73 14.08
C PHE A 188 14.09 -27.78 13.02
N ARG A 189 13.38 -26.67 12.80
CA ARG A 189 13.76 -25.63 11.84
C ARG A 189 13.60 -24.23 12.44
N LEU A 190 14.48 -23.31 12.07
CA LEU A 190 14.41 -21.91 12.46
C LEU A 190 13.65 -21.09 11.41
N ILE A 191 12.65 -20.31 11.84
CA ILE A 191 11.94 -19.40 10.95
C ILE A 191 12.76 -18.14 10.70
N VAL A 192 12.99 -17.82 9.43
CA VAL A 192 13.74 -16.63 8.99
C VAL A 192 12.93 -15.78 8.00
N GLU A 193 13.10 -14.46 8.04
CA GLU A 193 12.41 -13.53 7.13
C GLU A 193 13.10 -13.42 5.76
N SER A 194 14.42 -13.58 5.72
CA SER A 194 15.22 -13.62 4.50
C SER A 194 16.26 -14.74 4.56
N ALA A 195 16.53 -15.34 3.39
CA ALA A 195 17.54 -16.39 3.22
C ALA A 195 18.97 -15.85 3.34
#